data_AF-A0A1H3EKL6-F1
#
_entry.id   AF-A0A1H3EKL6-F1
#
_cell.length_a   1.000
_cell.length_b   1.000
_cell.length_c   1.000
_cell.angle_alpha   90.00
_cell.angle_beta   90.00
_cell.angle_gamma   90.00
#
_symmetry.space_group_name_H-M   'P 1'
#
loop_
_entity.id
_entity.type
_entity.pdbx_description
1 polymer ?
#
loop_
_entity_poly.entity_id
_entity_poly.type
_entity_poly.pdbx_seq_one_letter_code
_entity_poly.pdbx_strand_id
1 'polypeptide(L)'
;MSAPGYETGRLNLPFVGISTFGKYPYVNNWDTIDADVAILGAPFDFGTQFRPGARFGPRAIREASTLFSFGHGGAYDHEDDITYLPAETTRIVDLGDADIVHTDTAASHINIEFGVRKGLKAGAIPVVLGGDHSVNIPCVNAFEEDCV
;
A
#
# COMPACT_ATOMS: atom_id res chain seq x y z
N MET A 1 -3.75 -16.19 -14.07
CA MET A 1 -2.36 -16.21 -14.58
C MET A 1 -1.66 -17.38 -13.91
N SER A 2 -0.81 -18.13 -14.62
CA SER A 2 -0.06 -19.25 -14.04
C SER A 2 0.76 -18.77 -12.85
N ALA A 3 0.84 -19.61 -11.81
CA ALA A 3 1.70 -19.33 -10.66
C ALA A 3 3.13 -19.09 -11.14
N PRO A 4 3.79 -18.00 -10.70
CA PRO A 4 5.17 -17.76 -11.09
C PRO A 4 6.05 -18.90 -10.57
N GLY A 5 6.91 -19.42 -11.44
CA GLY A 5 7.82 -20.50 -11.12
C GLY A 5 8.87 -20.65 -12.22
N TYR A 6 10.07 -21.12 -11.86
CA TYR A 6 11.16 -21.33 -12.81
C TYR A 6 10.80 -22.31 -13.94
N GLU A 7 9.82 -23.18 -13.71
CA GLU A 7 9.49 -24.26 -14.65
C GLU A 7 8.21 -24.03 -15.46
N THR A 8 7.30 -23.14 -15.04
CA THR A 8 5.93 -23.08 -15.60
C THR A 8 5.38 -21.68 -15.85
N GLY A 9 6.13 -20.61 -15.56
CA GLY A 9 5.62 -19.23 -15.65
C GLY A 9 6.65 -18.16 -15.95
N ARG A 10 6.17 -16.93 -16.19
CA ARG A 10 7.04 -15.75 -16.30
C ARG A 10 7.67 -15.47 -14.93
N LEU A 11 8.99 -15.44 -14.89
CA LEU A 11 9.73 -15.03 -13.70
C LEU A 11 9.43 -13.56 -13.37
N ASN A 12 8.86 -13.33 -12.19
CA ASN A 12 8.56 -12.00 -11.66
C ASN A 12 9.56 -11.61 -10.56
N LEU A 13 10.86 -11.77 -10.83
CA LEU A 13 11.96 -11.39 -9.92
C LEU A 13 11.87 -9.89 -9.56
N PRO A 14 12.42 -9.40 -8.43
CA PRO A 14 12.28 -8.05 -7.91
C PRO A 14 12.42 -6.95 -8.96
N PHE A 15 13.44 -7.07 -9.82
CA PHE A 15 13.77 -6.12 -10.89
C PHE A 15 12.96 -6.28 -12.19
N VAL A 16 11.95 -7.16 -12.22
CA VAL A 16 11.10 -7.46 -13.38
C VAL A 16 9.64 -7.12 -13.08
N GLY A 17 8.89 -6.59 -14.05
CA GLY A 17 7.44 -6.40 -13.92
C GLY A 17 7.05 -5.08 -13.27
N ILE A 18 5.80 -4.98 -12.83
CA ILE A 18 5.25 -3.78 -12.19
C ILE A 18 5.61 -3.81 -10.70
N SER A 19 6.19 -2.73 -10.19
CA SER A 19 6.55 -2.57 -8.79
C SER A 19 5.36 -2.07 -7.96
N THR A 20 4.35 -2.92 -7.76
CA THR A 20 3.40 -2.75 -6.64
C THR A 20 4.07 -3.16 -5.33
N PHE A 21 3.50 -2.76 -4.20
CA PHE A 21 3.97 -3.16 -2.87
C PHE A 21 3.99 -4.68 -2.76
N GLY A 22 5.15 -5.25 -2.41
CA GLY A 22 5.35 -6.70 -2.31
C GLY A 22 5.02 -7.50 -3.58
N LYS A 23 4.83 -6.83 -4.72
CA LYS A 23 4.23 -7.39 -5.95
C LYS A 23 2.82 -7.94 -5.79
N TYR A 24 2.08 -7.48 -4.80
CA TYR A 24 0.67 -7.80 -4.62
C TYR A 24 -0.20 -7.24 -5.77
N PRO A 25 -1.38 -7.82 -6.01
CA PRO A 25 -2.27 -7.38 -7.08
C PRO A 25 -2.64 -5.88 -6.99
N TYR A 26 -2.58 -5.19 -8.13
CA TYR A 26 -3.04 -3.81 -8.25
C TYR A 26 -4.57 -3.77 -8.40
N VAL A 27 -5.22 -2.88 -7.64
CA VAL A 27 -6.67 -2.62 -7.73
C VAL A 27 -6.87 -1.13 -8.01
N ASN A 28 -7.31 -0.81 -9.23
CA ASN A 28 -7.61 0.57 -9.64
C ASN A 28 -9.03 1.02 -9.30
N ASN A 29 -9.98 0.08 -9.15
CA ASN A 29 -11.34 0.36 -8.76
C ASN A 29 -11.51 0.10 -7.26
N TRP A 30 -11.54 1.17 -6.48
CA TRP A 30 -11.62 1.07 -5.02
C TRP A 30 -13.00 0.62 -4.51
N ASP A 31 -14.01 0.50 -5.37
CA ASP A 31 -15.31 -0.09 -5.03
C ASP A 31 -15.32 -1.62 -5.11
N THR A 32 -14.24 -2.23 -5.61
CA THR A 32 -14.11 -3.69 -5.76
C THR A 32 -12.99 -4.26 -4.88
N ILE A 33 -12.60 -3.56 -3.82
CA ILE A 33 -11.61 -4.04 -2.86
C ILE A 33 -12.16 -5.28 -2.16
N ASP A 34 -11.43 -6.38 -2.26
CA ASP A 34 -11.70 -7.64 -1.55
C ASP A 34 -10.37 -8.16 -1.00
N ALA A 35 -9.97 -7.65 0.17
CA ALA A 35 -8.67 -7.88 0.77
C ALA A 35 -8.73 -7.71 2.30
N ASP A 36 -7.76 -8.30 2.98
CA ASP A 36 -7.58 -8.13 4.43
C ASP A 36 -6.65 -6.94 4.72
N VAL A 37 -5.77 -6.59 3.77
CA VAL A 37 -4.88 -5.41 3.84
C VAL A 37 -4.93 -4.65 2.51
N ALA A 38 -5.08 -3.33 2.59
CA ALA A 38 -5.09 -2.44 1.43
C ALA A 38 -3.95 -1.41 1.53
N ILE A 39 -2.99 -1.47 0.60
CA ILE A 39 -1.87 -0.54 0.53
C ILE A 39 -2.28 0.70 -0.26
N LEU A 40 -2.07 1.90 0.30
CA LEU A 40 -2.35 3.17 -0.37
C LEU A 40 -1.11 4.07 -0.28
N GLY A 41 -0.67 4.65 -1.39
CA GLY A 41 0.35 5.69 -1.36
C GLY A 41 -0.25 7.08 -1.16
N ALA A 42 0.40 7.91 -0.36
CA ALA A 42 0.08 9.33 -0.16
C ALA A 42 1.30 10.19 -0.53
N PRO A 43 1.60 10.39 -1.83
CA PRO A 43 2.82 11.08 -2.30
C PRO A 43 2.73 12.60 -2.13
N PHE A 44 2.58 13.06 -0.88
CA PHE A 44 2.38 14.45 -0.50
C PHE A 44 3.52 14.97 0.35
N ASP A 45 4.16 16.08 0.00
CA ASP A 45 5.16 16.72 0.87
C ASP A 45 5.06 18.25 0.93
N PHE A 46 3.87 18.81 0.66
CA PHE A 46 3.67 20.27 0.61
C PHE A 46 3.66 20.92 1.99
N GLY A 47 3.55 20.13 3.07
CA GLY A 47 3.68 20.58 4.46
C GLY A 47 5.12 20.61 4.96
N THR A 48 6.08 20.17 4.14
CA THR A 48 7.49 20.06 4.54
C THR A 48 8.14 21.43 4.73
N GLN A 49 8.76 21.63 5.90
CA GLN A 49 9.43 22.89 6.24
C GLN A 49 10.89 22.99 5.75
N PHE A 50 11.56 21.85 5.53
CA PHE A 50 13.00 21.82 5.24
C PHE A 50 13.30 21.19 3.88
N ARG A 51 13.57 19.88 3.83
CA ARG A 51 13.97 19.19 2.60
C ARG A 51 12.80 18.41 2.01
N PRO A 52 12.27 18.80 0.84
CA PRO A 52 11.25 18.02 0.14
C PRO A 52 11.84 16.72 -0.40
N GLY A 53 10.98 15.80 -0.83
CA GLY A 53 11.34 14.52 -1.41
C GLY A 53 10.49 13.36 -0.91
N ALA A 54 9.78 13.54 0.22
CA ALA A 54 8.92 12.50 0.77
C ALA A 54 7.77 12.11 -0.19
N ARG A 55 7.38 13.00 -1.13
CA ARG A 55 6.43 12.65 -2.21
C ARG A 55 6.89 11.48 -3.10
N PHE A 56 8.20 11.18 -3.14
CA PHE A 56 8.75 10.03 -3.87
C PHE A 56 8.82 8.76 -3.01
N GLY A 57 8.55 8.88 -1.71
CA GLY A 57 8.58 7.80 -0.74
C GLY A 57 7.72 6.58 -1.11
N PRO A 58 6.43 6.75 -1.48
CA PRO A 58 5.57 5.62 -1.79
C PRO A 58 6.11 4.74 -2.92
N ARG A 59 6.66 5.36 -3.97
CA ARG A 59 7.29 4.63 -5.08
C ARG A 59 8.56 3.90 -4.64
N ALA A 60 9.44 4.57 -3.89
CA ALA A 60 10.68 3.98 -3.40
C ALA A 60 10.41 2.79 -2.46
N ILE A 61 9.39 2.88 -1.59
CA ILE A 61 8.96 1.77 -0.73
C ILE A 61 8.50 0.59 -1.57
N ARG A 62 7.67 0.81 -2.59
CA ARG A 62 7.22 -0.28 -3.48
C ARG A 62 8.39 -0.96 -4.17
N GLU A 63 9.31 -0.20 -4.75
CA GLU A 63 10.51 -0.74 -5.40
C GLU A 63 11.34 -1.60 -4.43
N ALA A 64 11.64 -1.08 -3.24
CA ALA A 64 12.38 -1.82 -2.22
C ALA A 64 11.61 -3.07 -1.73
N SER A 65 10.29 -2.98 -1.61
CA SER A 65 9.45 -4.08 -1.12
C SER A 65 9.44 -5.30 -2.04
N THR A 66 9.80 -5.14 -3.32
CA THR A 66 9.82 -6.25 -4.29
C THR A 66 10.80 -7.36 -3.90
N LEU A 67 11.82 -7.09 -3.09
CA LEU A 67 12.71 -8.12 -2.56
C LEU A 67 11.95 -9.13 -1.68
N PHE A 68 10.93 -8.67 -0.96
CA PHE A 68 10.11 -9.48 -0.07
C PHE A 68 8.96 -10.21 -0.79
N SER A 69 8.84 -10.07 -2.11
CA SER A 69 7.91 -10.90 -2.89
C SER A 69 8.43 -12.33 -3.08
N PHE A 70 9.68 -12.61 -2.69
CA PHE A 70 10.29 -13.93 -2.74
C PHE A 70 9.98 -14.72 -1.48
N GLY A 71 8.82 -15.36 -1.45
CA GLY A 71 8.43 -16.21 -0.34
C GLY A 71 7.02 -16.70 -0.61
N HIS A 72 6.88 -17.95 -1.06
CA HIS A 72 5.58 -18.47 -1.51
C HIS A 72 4.61 -18.78 -0.34
N GLY A 73 5.03 -18.56 0.91
CA GLY A 73 4.25 -18.94 2.10
C GLY A 73 4.03 -17.83 3.14
N GLY A 74 4.48 -16.59 2.89
CA GLY A 74 4.42 -15.49 3.87
C GLY A 74 5.79 -15.08 4.40
N ALA A 75 5.81 -14.32 5.49
CA ALA A 75 7.02 -13.81 6.14
C ALA A 75 7.37 -14.66 7.37
N TYR A 76 8.38 -15.52 7.23
CA TYR A 76 8.88 -16.34 8.34
C TYR A 76 9.68 -15.50 9.32
N ASP A 77 9.31 -15.56 10.60
CA ASP A 77 10.10 -15.04 11.70
C ASP A 77 10.79 -16.19 12.45
N HIS A 78 12.10 -16.08 12.61
CA HIS A 78 12.91 -17.08 13.29
C HIS A 78 12.81 -16.96 14.82
N GLU A 79 12.56 -15.76 15.36
CA GLU A 79 12.48 -15.58 16.81
C GLU A 79 11.23 -16.27 17.38
N ASP A 80 10.09 -16.10 16.71
CA ASP A 80 8.83 -16.72 17.12
C ASP A 80 8.59 -18.13 16.54
N ASP A 81 9.40 -18.58 15.57
CA ASP A 81 9.19 -19.83 14.78
C ASP A 81 7.80 -19.87 14.12
N ILE A 82 7.35 -18.72 13.61
CA ILE A 82 6.02 -18.51 13.02
C ILE A 82 6.14 -17.86 11.65
N THR A 83 5.25 -18.24 10.73
CA THR A 83 5.08 -17.53 9.46
C THR A 83 3.92 -16.54 9.57
N TYR A 84 4.25 -15.25 9.52
CA TYR A 84 3.28 -14.16 9.47
C TYR A 84 2.76 -13.97 8.04
N LEU A 85 1.55 -13.44 7.92
CA LEU A 85 0.88 -13.13 6.65
C LEU A 85 0.93 -14.30 5.65
N PRO A 86 0.44 -15.51 6.00
CA PRO A 86 0.48 -16.65 5.09
C PRO A 86 -0.26 -16.34 3.79
N ALA A 87 0.36 -16.63 2.65
CA ALA A 87 -0.15 -16.23 1.34
C ALA A 87 -1.50 -16.89 0.98
N GLU A 88 -1.80 -18.04 1.59
CA GLU A 88 -3.05 -18.79 1.42
C GLU A 88 -4.24 -18.19 2.17
N THR A 89 -4.01 -17.41 3.23
CA THR A 89 -5.06 -16.88 4.12
C THR A 89 -5.08 -15.37 4.22
N THR A 90 -4.01 -14.69 3.79
CA THR A 90 -3.88 -13.23 3.88
C THR A 90 -3.93 -12.60 2.50
N ARG A 91 -4.98 -11.84 2.22
CA ARG A 91 -5.16 -11.13 0.95
C ARG A 91 -4.69 -9.70 1.10
N ILE A 92 -3.67 -9.34 0.33
CA ILE A 92 -3.10 -7.99 0.30
C ILE A 92 -3.27 -7.44 -1.11
N VAL A 93 -3.71 -6.18 -1.23
CA VAL A 93 -3.84 -5.47 -2.51
C VAL A 93 -3.15 -4.11 -2.46
N ASP A 94 -2.63 -3.67 -3.60
CA ASP A 94 -2.10 -2.31 -3.78
C ASP A 94 -3.13 -1.46 -4.52
N LEU A 95 -3.58 -0.38 -3.90
CA LEU A 95 -4.56 0.55 -4.44
C LEU A 95 -3.95 1.62 -5.35
N GLY A 96 -2.61 1.65 -5.47
CA GLY A 96 -1.91 2.75 -6.09
C GLY A 96 -1.80 3.95 -5.15
N ASP A 97 -1.89 5.15 -5.70
CA ASP A 97 -1.70 6.39 -4.95
C ASP A 97 -3.01 7.18 -4.87
N ALA A 98 -3.20 7.91 -3.77
CA ALA A 98 -4.22 8.94 -3.69
C ALA A 98 -3.90 10.10 -4.64
N ASP A 99 -4.94 10.68 -5.23
CA ASP A 99 -4.79 11.83 -6.11
C ASP A 99 -4.30 13.06 -5.34
N ILE A 100 -3.14 13.58 -5.72
CA ILE A 100 -2.56 14.79 -5.14
C ILE A 100 -2.84 16.00 -6.04
N VAL A 101 -3.57 16.96 -5.50
CA VAL A 101 -3.88 18.22 -6.19
C VAL A 101 -2.76 19.21 -5.89
N HIS A 102 -1.98 19.55 -6.91
CA HIS A 102 -0.84 20.45 -6.77
C HIS A 102 -1.27 21.77 -6.13
N THR A 103 -0.53 22.22 -5.13
CA THR A 103 -0.78 23.47 -4.36
C THR A 103 -2.06 23.50 -3.52
N ASP A 104 -2.88 22.45 -3.54
CA ASP A 104 -4.09 22.34 -2.74
C ASP A 104 -3.96 21.23 -1.70
N THR A 105 -3.52 21.62 -0.51
CA THR A 105 -3.38 20.71 0.64
C THR A 105 -4.71 20.14 1.09
N ALA A 106 -5.78 20.94 1.11
CA ALA A 106 -7.07 20.51 1.61
C ALA A 106 -7.70 19.46 0.69
N ALA A 107 -7.69 19.69 -0.62
CA ALA A 107 -8.17 18.71 -1.59
C ALA A 107 -7.33 17.43 -1.59
N SER A 108 -6.00 17.56 -1.49
CA SER A 108 -5.12 16.38 -1.40
C SER A 108 -5.38 15.56 -0.14
N HIS A 109 -5.62 16.20 1.01
CA HIS A 109 -5.99 15.51 2.24
C HIS A 109 -7.34 14.80 2.11
N ILE A 110 -8.35 15.44 1.51
CA ILE A 110 -9.65 14.80 1.26
C ILE A 110 -9.49 13.55 0.38
N ASN A 111 -8.63 13.60 -0.64
CA ASN A 111 -8.39 12.45 -1.52
C ASN A 111 -7.66 11.30 -0.81
N ILE A 112 -6.69 11.61 0.06
CA ILE A 112 -6.02 10.61 0.92
C ILE A 112 -7.05 9.96 1.85
N GLU A 113 -7.85 10.77 2.55
CA GLU A 113 -8.91 10.29 3.45
C GLU A 113 -9.90 9.39 2.70
N PHE A 114 -10.32 9.80 1.51
CA PHE A 114 -11.22 9.00 0.66
C PHE A 114 -10.65 7.61 0.35
N GLY A 115 -9.36 7.51 0.01
CA GLY A 115 -8.71 6.22 -0.22
C GLY A 115 -8.65 5.34 1.02
N VAL A 116 -8.34 5.92 2.18
CA VAL A 116 -8.34 5.20 3.46
C VAL A 116 -9.74 4.70 3.81
N ARG A 117 -10.78 5.55 3.67
CA ARG A 117 -12.19 5.17 3.90
C ARG A 117 -12.64 4.03 2.98
N LYS A 118 -12.16 3.96 1.73
CA LYS A 118 -12.46 2.83 0.83
C LYS A 118 -11.89 1.51 1.34
N GLY A 119 -10.65 1.52 1.83
CA GLY A 119 -10.04 0.36 2.48
C GLY A 119 -10.83 -0.09 3.72
N LEU A 120 -11.14 0.85 4.62
CA LEU A 120 -11.91 0.59 5.84
C LEU A 120 -13.31 0.03 5.53
N LYS A 121 -14.03 0.64 4.58
CA LYS A 121 -15.37 0.19 4.16
C LYS A 121 -15.36 -1.22 3.57
N ALA A 122 -14.25 -1.65 2.96
CA ALA A 122 -14.08 -3.01 2.47
C ALA A 122 -13.74 -4.01 3.58
N GLY A 123 -13.58 -3.56 4.83
CA GLY A 123 -13.14 -4.38 5.96
C GLY A 123 -11.65 -4.66 5.98
N ALA A 124 -10.87 -3.98 5.13
CA ALA A 124 -9.43 -4.15 5.04
C ALA A 124 -8.70 -3.22 6.02
N ILE A 125 -7.52 -3.64 6.47
CA ILE A 125 -6.59 -2.78 7.21
C ILE A 125 -5.86 -1.87 6.20
N PRO A 126 -6.03 -0.54 6.25
CA PRO A 126 -5.30 0.36 5.38
C PRO A 126 -3.86 0.53 5.85
N VAL A 127 -2.90 0.36 4.93
CA VAL A 127 -1.48 0.67 5.16
C VAL A 127 -1.09 1.80 4.22
N VAL A 128 -0.85 2.98 4.81
CA VAL A 128 -0.57 4.19 4.04
C VAL A 128 0.94 4.40 3.93
N LEU A 129 1.45 4.35 2.69
CA LEU A 129 2.83 4.71 2.37
C LEU A 129 2.90 6.23 2.28
N GLY A 130 3.52 6.84 3.27
CA GLY A 130 3.43 8.28 3.47
C GLY A 130 4.23 9.12 2.48
N GLY A 131 3.92 10.40 2.52
CA GLY A 131 4.83 11.48 2.23
C GLY A 131 5.24 12.15 3.53
N ASP A 132 5.17 13.48 3.64
CA ASP A 132 5.45 14.15 4.91
C ASP A 132 4.40 13.82 5.99
N HIS A 133 4.69 14.17 7.25
CA HIS A 133 3.88 13.72 8.39
C HIS A 133 2.47 14.35 8.43
N SER A 134 2.16 15.35 7.59
CA SER A 134 0.81 15.93 7.53
C SER A 134 -0.23 14.96 6.98
N VAL A 135 0.18 13.93 6.22
CA VAL A 135 -0.70 12.87 5.71
C VAL A 135 -1.38 12.05 6.82
N ASN A 136 -0.91 12.14 8.07
CA ASN A 136 -1.53 11.45 9.18
C ASN A 136 -2.93 12.02 9.52
N ILE A 137 -3.15 13.32 9.30
CA ILE A 137 -4.46 13.98 9.55
C ILE A 137 -5.59 13.30 8.76
N PRO A 138 -5.53 13.21 7.42
CA PRO A 138 -6.59 12.54 6.66
C PRO A 138 -6.69 11.04 6.95
N CYS A 139 -5.58 10.37 7.31
CA CYS A 139 -5.64 8.96 7.74
C CYS A 139 -6.45 8.78 9.01
N VAL A 140 -6.28 9.63 10.02
CA VAL A 140 -7.01 9.55 11.29
C VAL A 140 -8.47 9.95 11.10
N ASN A 141 -8.75 11.00 10.33
CA ASN A 141 -10.13 11.42 10.03
C ASN A 141 -10.97 10.29 9.42
N ALA A 142 -10.35 9.42 8.62
CA ALA A 142 -11.04 8.29 8.01
C ALA A 142 -11.69 7.31 9.01
N PHE A 143 -11.20 7.27 10.27
CA PHE A 143 -11.71 6.41 11.34
C PHE A 143 -12.84 7.05 12.18
N GLU A 144 -13.31 8.25 11.81
CA GLU A 144 -14.36 8.94 12.56
C GLU A 144 -15.63 8.08 12.76
N GLU A 145 -15.98 7.26 11.76
CA GLU A 145 -17.17 6.38 11.81
C GLU A 145 -16.98 5.14 12.73
N ASP A 146 -15.75 4.77 13.07
CA ASP A 146 -15.42 3.60 13.89
C ASP A 146 -15.36 3.89 15.39
N CYS A 147 -15.47 5.16 15.78
CA CYS A 147 -15.32 5.64 17.16
C CYS A 147 -16.65 5.68 17.96
N VAL A 148 -17.65 4.87 17.56
CA VAL A 148 -19.01 4.85 18.16
C VAL A 148 -19.20 3.73 19.18
#